data_AF-A0A661LKX2-F1
#
_entry.id   AF-A0A661LKX2-F1
#
_cell.length_a   1.000
_cell.length_b   1.000
_cell.length_c   1.000
_cell.angle_alpha   90.00
_cell.angle_beta   90.00
_cell.angle_gamma   90.00
#
_symmetry.space_group_name_H-M   'P 1'
#
loop_
_entity.id
_entity.type
_entity.pdbx_description
1 polymer ?
#
loop_
_entity_poly.entity_id
_entity_poly.type
_entity_poly.pdbx_seq_one_letter_code
_entity_poly.pdbx_strand_id
1 'polypeptide(L)'
;MTGDKGRTIGKKAILIGFLVGLACVMDLLICRSAFAWGPGVHTVIALRSLDAVANLFSIIGQIIISNPLEYLYGSLAADFFLMKTRLKSTRHAHHWKGGFALLNEAKTDKEKAYAYGFLAHLAADVIAHNVFIPNLVNIFPNKRGGAHLYWEIRADYVVGPVYTRIARNVLSTEQQACDNILRSVINGRRKGLSTRKKIYTQSVKISDYLYDTIPNLFDRNTLRWEGFKEYSLRMVMVSSLFVSEFLQDPFNSVCLKHDPNGKVRLRRSKRRGVFTRFLRSRRPYLPAPKSGEIFRI
;
A
#
# COMPACT_ATOMS: atom_id res chain seq x y z
N MET A 1 26.80 34.87 -19.33
CA MET A 1 26.18 34.18 -18.15
C MET A 1 25.01 33.25 -18.51
N THR A 2 24.93 32.73 -19.75
CA THR A 2 23.80 31.90 -20.23
C THR A 2 24.13 30.39 -20.29
N GLY A 3 25.40 30.01 -20.26
CA GLY A 3 25.83 28.60 -20.40
C GLY A 3 25.59 27.72 -19.16
N ASP A 4 25.53 28.30 -17.96
CA ASP A 4 25.45 27.52 -16.73
C ASP A 4 24.02 27.01 -16.43
N LYS A 5 23.00 27.81 -16.78
CA LYS A 5 21.57 27.43 -16.66
C LYS A 5 21.19 26.28 -17.60
N GLY A 6 21.68 26.27 -18.84
CA GLY A 6 21.40 25.18 -19.80
C GLY A 6 22.02 23.86 -19.36
N ARG A 7 23.21 23.91 -18.75
CA ARG A 7 23.92 22.74 -18.23
C ARG A 7 23.24 22.15 -16.99
N THR A 8 22.64 22.96 -16.13
CA THR A 8 21.86 22.49 -14.97
C THR A 8 20.54 21.86 -15.38
N ILE A 9 19.84 22.43 -16.38
CA ILE A 9 18.59 21.87 -16.91
C ILE A 9 18.83 20.50 -17.56
N GLY A 10 19.89 20.36 -18.35
CA GLY A 10 20.27 19.07 -18.96
C GLY A 10 20.60 17.99 -17.94
N LYS A 11 21.33 18.34 -16.87
CA LYS A 11 21.63 17.40 -15.77
C LYS A 11 20.38 16.96 -15.01
N LYS A 12 19.42 17.87 -14.77
CA LYS A 12 18.13 17.53 -14.14
C LYS A 12 17.29 16.61 -15.03
N ALA A 13 17.24 16.87 -16.34
CA ALA A 13 16.50 16.03 -17.29
C ALA A 13 17.09 14.61 -17.38
N ILE A 14 18.42 14.47 -17.38
CA ILE A 14 19.11 13.17 -17.37
C ILE A 14 18.85 12.43 -16.06
N LEU A 15 18.90 13.13 -14.91
CA LEU A 15 18.59 12.53 -13.61
C LEU A 15 17.14 12.07 -13.53
N ILE A 16 16.18 12.87 -14.01
CA ILE A 16 14.77 12.49 -14.09
C ILE A 16 14.60 11.29 -15.02
N GLY A 17 15.22 11.30 -16.20
CA GLY A 17 15.18 10.17 -17.14
C GLY A 17 15.75 8.89 -16.54
N PHE A 18 16.85 8.99 -15.79
CA PHE A 18 17.44 7.86 -15.07
C PHE A 18 16.56 7.36 -13.92
N LEU A 19 15.96 8.26 -13.13
CA LEU A 19 15.03 7.91 -12.06
C LEU A 19 13.74 7.27 -12.60
N VAL A 20 13.21 7.78 -13.72
CA VAL A 20 12.06 7.19 -14.42
C VAL A 20 12.45 5.83 -15.01
N GLY A 21 13.62 5.71 -15.62
CA GLY A 21 14.15 4.43 -16.12
C GLY A 21 14.32 3.40 -15.00
N LEU A 22 14.88 3.81 -13.86
CA LEU A 22 15.03 2.96 -12.68
C LEU A 22 13.66 2.60 -12.09
N ALA A 23 12.70 3.54 -12.04
CA ALA A 23 11.33 3.27 -11.61
C ALA A 23 10.62 2.31 -12.56
N CYS A 24 10.82 2.41 -13.88
CA CYS A 24 10.28 1.47 -14.88
C CYS A 24 10.95 0.10 -14.80
N VAL A 25 12.26 0.02 -14.53
CA VAL A 25 12.98 -1.24 -14.31
C VAL A 25 12.55 -1.88 -13.00
N MET A 26 12.40 -1.10 -11.92
CA MET A 26 11.79 -1.54 -10.67
C MET A 26 10.37 -2.04 -10.93
N ASP A 27 9.54 -1.30 -11.67
CA ASP A 27 8.18 -1.70 -12.04
C ASP A 27 8.19 -3.02 -12.83
N LEU A 28 9.07 -3.19 -13.82
CA LEU A 28 9.25 -4.43 -14.58
C LEU A 28 9.70 -5.63 -13.71
N LEU A 29 10.52 -5.37 -12.68
CA LEU A 29 11.00 -6.38 -11.73
C LEU A 29 9.98 -6.69 -10.61
N ILE A 30 9.08 -5.74 -10.29
CA ILE A 30 8.06 -5.79 -9.22
C ILE A 30 6.71 -6.32 -9.77
N CYS A 31 6.44 -6.16 -11.07
CA CYS A 31 5.13 -6.41 -11.68
C CYS A 31 4.82 -7.87 -11.96
N ARG A 32 4.52 -8.61 -10.89
CA ARG A 32 3.30 -9.46 -10.86
C ARG A 32 2.54 -9.38 -9.54
N SER A 33 3.05 -8.61 -8.57
CA SER A 33 2.68 -8.77 -7.17
C SER A 33 2.75 -7.51 -6.30
N ALA A 34 2.55 -6.31 -6.87
CA ALA A 34 2.21 -5.15 -6.06
C ALA A 34 0.76 -5.33 -5.59
N PHE A 35 0.60 -5.64 -4.31
CA PHE A 35 -0.61 -6.15 -3.67
C PHE A 35 -0.80 -5.46 -2.31
N ALA A 36 -0.71 -4.13 -2.24
CA ALA A 36 -1.05 -3.35 -1.04
C ALA A 36 -1.59 -1.96 -1.39
N TRP A 37 -2.20 -1.22 -0.46
CA TRP A 37 -2.31 0.23 -0.62
C TRP A 37 -0.90 0.87 -0.70
N GLY A 38 -0.80 2.09 -1.23
CA GLY A 38 0.46 2.83 -1.22
C GLY A 38 0.84 3.37 0.17
N PRO A 39 2.11 3.76 0.39
CA PRO A 39 2.59 4.31 1.66
C PRO A 39 1.81 5.55 2.13
N GLY A 40 1.35 6.40 1.19
CA GLY A 40 0.54 7.57 1.52
C GLY A 40 -0.83 7.18 2.09
N VAL A 41 -1.51 6.26 1.44
CA VAL A 41 -2.81 5.72 1.90
C VAL A 41 -2.68 5.00 3.25
N HIS A 42 -1.67 4.14 3.43
CA HIS A 42 -1.44 3.48 4.72
C HIS A 42 -1.19 4.49 5.83
N THR A 43 -0.43 5.56 5.55
CA THR A 43 -0.13 6.59 6.53
C THR A 43 -1.38 7.36 6.94
N VAL A 44 -2.23 7.80 6.00
CA VAL A 44 -3.48 8.49 6.38
C VAL A 44 -4.42 7.57 7.15
N ILE A 45 -4.52 6.29 6.80
CA ILE A 45 -5.34 5.32 7.54
C ILE A 45 -4.80 5.15 8.97
N ALA A 46 -3.48 4.99 9.13
CA ALA A 46 -2.87 4.86 10.45
C ALA A 46 -3.06 6.12 11.31
N LEU A 47 -2.90 7.32 10.75
CA LEU A 47 -3.16 8.58 11.47
C LEU A 47 -4.62 8.71 11.90
N ARG A 48 -5.57 8.33 11.04
CA ARG A 48 -7.00 8.33 11.40
C ARG A 48 -7.32 7.32 12.49
N SER A 49 -6.65 6.18 12.49
CA SER A 49 -6.81 5.20 13.58
C SER A 49 -6.26 5.72 14.90
N LEU A 50 -5.16 6.48 14.91
CA LEU A 50 -4.63 7.11 16.13
C LEU A 50 -5.64 8.10 16.73
N ASP A 51 -6.28 8.91 15.88
CA ASP A 51 -7.33 9.85 16.29
C ASP A 51 -8.58 9.12 16.81
N ALA A 52 -9.02 8.06 16.14
CA ALA A 52 -10.16 7.27 16.59
C ALA A 52 -9.88 6.54 17.92
N VAL A 53 -8.69 5.98 18.05
CA VAL A 53 -8.27 5.19 19.23
C VAL A 53 -8.03 6.07 20.46
N ALA A 54 -7.64 7.34 20.28
CA ALA A 54 -7.61 8.32 21.36
C ALA A 54 -8.95 8.47 22.09
N ASN A 55 -10.05 8.17 21.41
CA ASN A 55 -11.40 8.23 21.96
C ASN A 55 -11.88 6.89 22.56
N LEU A 56 -11.07 5.83 22.48
CA LEU A 56 -11.42 4.48 22.91
C LEU A 56 -10.52 4.06 24.07
N PHE A 57 -11.09 3.85 25.26
CA PHE A 57 -10.37 3.39 26.46
C PHE A 57 -9.94 1.92 26.40
N SER A 58 -9.63 1.38 25.23
CA SER A 58 -9.16 0.00 25.09
C SER A 58 -7.68 -0.12 25.46
N ILE A 59 -7.28 -1.28 25.99
CA ILE A 59 -5.87 -1.57 26.30
C ILE A 59 -4.97 -1.45 25.06
N ILE A 60 -5.48 -1.89 23.91
CA ILE A 60 -4.81 -1.75 22.61
C ILE A 60 -4.61 -0.26 22.29
N GLY A 61 -5.62 0.55 22.58
CA GLY A 61 -5.55 1.96 22.33
C GLY A 61 -4.52 2.69 23.17
N GLN A 62 -4.45 2.37 24.45
CA GLN A 62 -3.43 2.92 25.35
C GLN A 62 -2.01 2.54 24.89
N ILE A 63 -1.80 1.29 24.47
CA ILE A 63 -0.52 0.82 23.92
C ILE A 63 -0.13 1.64 22.68
N ILE A 64 -1.07 1.86 21.76
CA ILE A 64 -0.83 2.58 20.50
C ILE A 64 -0.56 4.08 20.76
N ILE A 65 -1.36 4.74 21.58
CA ILE A 65 -1.22 6.18 21.88
C ILE A 65 0.10 6.46 22.62
N SER A 66 0.55 5.52 23.45
CA SER A 66 1.84 5.62 24.16
C SER A 66 3.04 5.35 23.25
N ASN A 67 2.83 4.70 22.10
CA ASN A 67 3.90 4.30 21.16
C ASN A 67 3.50 4.56 19.68
N PRO A 68 3.14 5.80 19.31
CA PRO A 68 2.53 6.10 18.03
C PRO A 68 3.53 5.98 16.86
N LEU A 69 4.82 6.20 17.11
CA LEU A 69 5.85 6.07 16.09
C LEU A 69 6.07 4.61 15.70
N GLU A 70 6.13 3.70 16.67
CA GLU A 70 6.23 2.26 16.46
C GLU A 70 4.99 1.73 15.73
N TYR A 71 3.79 2.19 16.10
CA TYR A 71 2.55 1.88 15.39
C TYR A 71 2.59 2.34 13.92
N LEU A 72 2.95 3.60 13.66
CA LEU A 72 3.10 4.12 12.30
C LEU A 72 4.15 3.33 11.52
N TYR A 73 5.29 3.02 12.13
CA TYR A 73 6.34 2.21 11.52
C TYR A 73 5.83 0.82 11.16
N GLY A 74 5.08 0.16 12.05
CA GLY A 74 4.42 -1.12 11.80
C GLY A 74 3.48 -1.08 10.60
N SER A 75 2.68 -0.02 10.49
CA SER A 75 1.72 0.17 9.39
C SER A 75 2.37 0.30 7.99
N LEU A 76 3.66 0.59 7.95
CA LEU A 76 4.46 0.69 6.72
C LEU A 76 5.40 -0.51 6.55
N ALA A 77 5.80 -1.17 7.63
CA ALA A 77 6.81 -2.23 7.62
C ALA A 77 6.35 -3.53 6.95
N ALA A 78 5.03 -3.75 6.85
CA ALA A 78 4.50 -4.89 6.11
C ALA A 78 5.01 -4.89 4.66
N ASP A 79 5.12 -3.72 4.04
CA ASP A 79 5.61 -3.56 2.67
C ASP A 79 7.11 -3.81 2.47
N PHE A 80 7.88 -4.03 3.53
CA PHE A 80 9.27 -4.48 3.37
C PHE A 80 9.36 -5.80 2.61
N PHE A 81 8.28 -6.56 2.47
CA PHE A 81 8.27 -7.83 1.76
C PHE A 81 7.55 -7.79 0.40
N LEU A 82 7.31 -6.59 -0.15
CA LEU A 82 6.74 -6.34 -1.50
C LEU A 82 7.46 -7.11 -2.62
N MET A 83 8.73 -7.51 -2.43
CA MET A 83 9.44 -8.41 -3.34
C MET A 83 9.14 -9.89 -3.02
N LYS A 84 8.08 -10.44 -3.63
CA LYS A 84 7.91 -11.90 -3.74
C LYS A 84 8.14 -12.42 -5.14
N THR A 85 9.36 -12.92 -5.36
CA THR A 85 9.64 -13.94 -6.35
C THR A 85 9.24 -15.30 -5.77
N ARG A 86 8.18 -15.88 -6.34
CA ARG A 86 7.89 -17.34 -6.41
C ARG A 86 8.44 -18.22 -5.27
N LEU A 87 7.76 -18.34 -4.12
CA LEU A 87 7.95 -19.54 -3.28
C LEU A 87 6.66 -19.92 -2.54
N LYS A 88 6.23 -21.16 -2.78
CA LYS A 88 5.16 -21.87 -2.08
C LYS A 88 5.57 -22.04 -0.61
N SER A 89 5.14 -21.17 0.29
CA SER A 89 5.21 -21.46 1.73
C SER A 89 4.11 -20.71 2.47
N THR A 90 3.33 -21.44 3.26
CA THR A 90 2.12 -21.00 3.97
C THR A 90 2.36 -20.04 5.13
N ARG A 91 3.60 -19.55 5.33
CA ARG A 91 3.98 -18.57 6.36
C ARG A 91 4.51 -17.30 5.69
N HIS A 92 3.57 -16.48 5.24
CA HIS A 92 3.84 -15.21 4.57
C HIS A 92 3.47 -14.07 5.53
N ALA A 93 4.37 -13.09 5.71
CA ALA A 93 4.16 -11.95 6.61
C ALA A 93 2.87 -11.16 6.27
N HIS A 94 2.51 -11.04 4.99
CA HIS A 94 1.24 -10.43 4.53
C HIS A 94 -0.02 -11.30 4.70
N HIS A 95 0.00 -12.24 5.63
CA HIS A 95 -1.18 -13.03 5.98
C HIS A 95 -1.47 -12.77 7.46
N TRP A 96 -2.73 -12.88 7.86
CA TRP A 96 -3.15 -12.77 9.26
C TRP A 96 -2.25 -13.57 10.21
N LYS A 97 -1.92 -14.82 9.85
CA LYS A 97 -1.00 -15.66 10.64
C LYS A 97 0.38 -15.03 10.88
N GLY A 98 0.93 -14.31 9.91
CA GLY A 98 2.21 -13.61 10.05
C GLY A 98 2.10 -12.41 10.99
N GLY A 99 1.07 -11.60 10.83
CA GLY A 99 0.79 -10.47 11.73
C GLY A 99 0.51 -10.90 13.18
N PHE A 100 -0.30 -11.94 13.38
CA PHE A 100 -0.55 -12.48 14.72
C PHE A 100 0.67 -13.18 15.33
N ALA A 101 1.51 -13.83 14.52
CA ALA A 101 2.79 -14.34 15.02
C ALA A 101 3.68 -13.19 15.50
N LEU A 102 3.73 -12.07 14.78
CA LEU A 102 4.44 -10.87 15.22
C LEU A 102 3.89 -10.30 16.53
N LEU A 103 2.57 -10.23 16.67
CA LEU A 103 1.93 -9.79 17.91
C LEU A 103 2.21 -10.73 19.09
N ASN A 104 2.18 -12.05 18.88
CA ASN A 104 2.43 -13.04 19.92
C ASN A 104 3.89 -13.06 20.40
N GLU A 105 4.84 -12.68 19.55
CA GLU A 105 6.26 -12.55 19.92
C GLU A 105 6.56 -11.25 20.66
N ALA A 106 5.65 -10.27 20.64
CA ALA A 106 5.88 -8.95 21.21
C ALA A 106 5.85 -8.99 22.74
N LYS A 107 6.92 -8.49 23.37
CA LYS A 107 7.09 -8.53 24.83
C LYS A 107 6.86 -7.17 25.46
N THR A 108 7.19 -6.11 24.74
CA THR A 108 7.02 -4.71 25.21
C THR A 108 5.85 -4.03 24.52
N ASP A 109 5.31 -2.98 25.13
CA ASP A 109 4.21 -2.24 24.51
C ASP A 109 4.63 -1.52 23.23
N LYS A 110 5.91 -1.14 23.09
CA LYS A 110 6.51 -0.68 21.83
C LYS A 110 6.39 -1.72 20.71
N GLU A 111 6.80 -2.95 21.01
CA GLU A 111 6.70 -4.06 20.06
C GLU A 111 5.25 -4.43 19.74
N LYS A 112 4.35 -4.35 20.73
CA LYS A 112 2.91 -4.59 20.51
C LYS A 112 2.32 -3.49 19.63
N ALA A 113 2.63 -2.22 19.87
CA ALA A 113 2.19 -1.11 19.02
C ALA A 113 2.66 -1.30 17.58
N TYR A 114 3.93 -1.68 17.39
CA TYR A 114 4.47 -2.06 16.09
C TYR A 114 3.69 -3.22 15.43
N ALA A 115 3.40 -4.28 16.19
CA ALA A 115 2.63 -5.41 15.69
C ALA A 115 1.17 -5.04 15.33
N TYR A 116 0.51 -4.18 16.12
CA TYR A 116 -0.81 -3.65 15.81
C TYR A 116 -0.79 -2.77 14.56
N GLY A 117 0.26 -1.96 14.37
CA GLY A 117 0.47 -1.22 13.12
C GLY A 117 0.56 -2.15 11.92
N PHE A 118 1.34 -3.22 12.04
CA PHE A 118 1.49 -4.24 11.00
C PHE A 118 0.15 -4.92 10.69
N LEU A 119 -0.66 -5.24 11.69
CA LEU A 119 -1.98 -5.84 11.50
C LEU A 119 -2.99 -4.84 10.91
N ALA A 120 -2.94 -3.57 11.30
CA ALA A 120 -3.75 -2.50 10.72
C ALA A 120 -3.49 -2.33 9.22
N HIS A 121 -2.23 -2.45 8.79
CA HIS A 121 -1.89 -2.52 7.36
C HIS A 121 -2.65 -3.66 6.65
N LEU A 122 -2.62 -4.87 7.21
CA LEU A 122 -3.34 -6.02 6.63
C LEU A 122 -4.86 -5.80 6.58
N ALA A 123 -5.44 -5.17 7.60
CA ALA A 123 -6.86 -4.83 7.63
C ALA A 123 -7.22 -3.84 6.51
N ALA A 124 -6.39 -2.81 6.29
CA ALA A 124 -6.58 -1.85 5.20
C ALA A 124 -6.52 -2.53 3.81
N ASP A 125 -5.57 -3.45 3.64
CA ASP A 125 -5.34 -4.18 2.39
C ASP A 125 -6.50 -5.10 1.99
N VAL A 126 -7.32 -5.55 2.96
CA VAL A 126 -8.54 -6.30 2.63
C VAL A 126 -9.41 -5.52 1.65
N ILE A 127 -9.60 -4.22 1.85
CA ILE A 127 -10.39 -3.37 0.95
C ILE A 127 -9.65 -3.11 -0.35
N ALA A 128 -8.34 -2.84 -0.31
CA ALA A 128 -7.52 -2.65 -1.51
C ALA A 128 -7.68 -3.81 -2.49
N HIS A 129 -7.51 -5.04 -2.01
CA HIS A 129 -7.38 -6.22 -2.88
C HIS A 129 -8.67 -6.98 -3.13
N ASN A 130 -9.70 -6.77 -2.33
CA ASN A 130 -10.99 -7.43 -2.54
C ASN A 130 -12.03 -6.50 -3.18
N VAL A 131 -11.82 -5.18 -3.17
CA VAL A 131 -12.79 -4.19 -3.67
C VAL A 131 -12.13 -3.16 -4.59
N PHE A 132 -11.23 -2.32 -4.08
CA PHE A 132 -10.72 -1.14 -4.80
C PHE A 132 -10.04 -1.50 -6.13
N ILE A 133 -8.96 -2.28 -6.08
CA ILE A 133 -8.19 -2.65 -7.26
C ILE A 133 -9.00 -3.56 -8.21
N PRO A 134 -9.70 -4.62 -7.75
CA PRO A 134 -10.51 -5.44 -8.66
C PRO A 134 -11.56 -4.65 -9.43
N ASN A 135 -12.24 -3.69 -8.80
CA ASN A 135 -13.23 -2.85 -9.46
C ASN A 135 -12.59 -1.98 -10.54
N LEU A 136 -11.48 -1.31 -10.21
CA LEU A 136 -10.78 -0.44 -11.17
C LEU A 136 -10.19 -1.22 -12.34
N VAL A 137 -9.62 -2.41 -12.10
CA VAL A 137 -9.10 -3.28 -13.17
C VAL A 137 -10.24 -3.81 -14.05
N ASN A 138 -11.44 -4.01 -13.50
CA ASN A 138 -12.60 -4.45 -14.28
C ASN A 138 -13.17 -3.32 -15.15
N ILE A 139 -13.28 -2.09 -14.62
CA ILE A 139 -13.79 -0.92 -15.34
C ILE A 139 -12.76 -0.43 -16.38
N PHE A 140 -11.48 -0.38 -16.00
CA PHE A 140 -10.37 0.11 -16.80
C PHE A 140 -9.31 -0.98 -17.01
N PRO A 141 -9.61 -2.02 -17.82
CA PRO A 141 -8.67 -3.10 -18.06
C PRO A 141 -7.44 -2.57 -18.80
N ASN A 142 -6.30 -2.53 -18.12
CA ASN A 142 -5.04 -2.21 -18.76
C ASN A 142 -4.50 -3.46 -19.47
N LYS A 143 -4.04 -3.31 -20.72
CA LYS A 143 -3.45 -4.41 -21.52
C LYS A 143 -1.98 -4.65 -21.19
N ARG A 144 -1.30 -3.68 -20.57
CA ARG A 144 0.09 -3.78 -20.12
C ARG A 144 0.13 -4.17 -18.63
N GLY A 145 1.18 -4.87 -18.20
CA GLY A 145 1.41 -5.18 -16.78
C GLY A 145 1.44 -3.91 -15.91
N GLY A 146 1.25 -4.04 -14.60
CA GLY A 146 1.35 -2.90 -13.66
C GLY A 146 0.09 -2.08 -13.42
N ALA A 147 -1.09 -2.58 -13.82
CA ALA A 147 -2.36 -1.93 -13.50
C ALA A 147 -2.56 -1.70 -11.98
N HIS A 148 -2.05 -2.58 -11.13
CA HIS A 148 -2.21 -2.53 -9.68
C HIS A 148 -1.42 -1.37 -9.06
N LEU A 149 -0.09 -1.37 -9.26
CA LEU A 149 0.80 -0.31 -8.78
C LEU A 149 0.37 1.07 -9.29
N TYR A 150 -0.12 1.15 -10.52
CA TYR A 150 -0.67 2.39 -11.08
C TYR A 150 -1.83 2.94 -10.24
N TRP A 151 -2.80 2.11 -9.86
CA TRP A 151 -3.95 2.55 -9.06
C TRP A 151 -3.57 2.88 -7.62
N GLU A 152 -2.60 2.18 -7.05
CA GLU A 152 -2.05 2.42 -5.71
C GLU A 152 -1.36 3.79 -5.64
N ILE A 153 -0.46 4.09 -6.60
CA ILE A 153 0.21 5.40 -6.71
C ILE A 153 -0.81 6.53 -6.92
N ARG A 154 -1.84 6.29 -7.76
CA ARG A 154 -2.92 7.27 -7.97
C ARG A 154 -3.72 7.53 -6.69
N ALA A 155 -3.96 6.50 -5.87
CA ALA A 155 -4.65 6.64 -4.60
C ALA A 155 -3.81 7.44 -3.60
N ASP A 156 -2.50 7.20 -3.53
CA ASP A 156 -1.56 8.02 -2.73
C ASP A 156 -1.63 9.50 -3.13
N TYR A 157 -1.74 9.78 -4.43
CA TYR A 157 -1.87 11.16 -4.91
C TYR A 157 -3.21 11.80 -4.52
N VAL A 158 -4.28 11.00 -4.50
CA VAL A 158 -5.60 11.47 -4.07
C VAL A 158 -5.61 11.86 -2.58
N VAL A 159 -4.94 11.09 -1.72
CA VAL A 159 -4.88 11.43 -0.28
C VAL A 159 -3.95 12.61 -0.01
N GLY A 160 -2.91 12.79 -0.82
CA GLY A 160 -2.09 14.00 -0.84
C GLY A 160 -0.66 13.78 -0.34
N PRO A 161 0.27 14.67 -0.76
CA PRO A 161 1.71 14.45 -0.62
C PRO A 161 2.21 14.48 0.84
N VAL A 162 1.49 15.15 1.73
CA VAL A 162 1.85 15.22 3.16
C VAL A 162 1.96 13.83 3.80
N TYR A 163 1.11 12.89 3.40
CA TYR A 163 1.10 11.53 3.96
C TYR A 163 2.30 10.71 3.49
N THR A 164 2.69 10.83 2.22
CA THR A 164 3.92 10.22 1.68
C THR A 164 5.16 10.79 2.39
N ARG A 165 5.16 12.08 2.68
CA ARG A 165 6.25 12.73 3.43
C ARG A 165 6.36 12.23 4.87
N ILE A 166 5.23 12.04 5.54
CA ILE A 166 5.20 11.43 6.88
C ILE A 166 5.72 9.99 6.80
N ALA A 167 5.27 9.20 5.82
CA ALA A 167 5.77 7.84 5.60
C ALA A 167 7.29 7.82 5.43
N ARG A 168 7.83 8.72 4.60
CA ARG A 168 9.28 8.90 4.39
C ARG A 168 10.00 9.18 5.70
N ASN A 169 9.48 10.10 6.52
CA ASN A 169 10.08 10.47 7.80
C ASN A 169 10.11 9.28 8.75
N VAL A 170 8.97 8.59 8.94
CA VAL A 170 8.84 7.41 9.80
C VAL A 170 9.81 6.31 9.35
N LEU A 171 9.86 6.00 8.05
CA LEU A 171 10.74 4.98 7.48
C LEU A 171 12.24 5.34 7.53
N SER A 172 12.57 6.61 7.80
CA SER A 172 13.94 7.08 7.99
C SER A 172 14.37 7.04 9.46
N THR A 173 13.48 6.68 10.40
CA THR A 173 13.83 6.50 11.81
C THR A 173 14.48 5.14 12.08
N GLU A 174 15.39 5.10 13.05
CA GLU A 174 15.98 3.86 13.53
C GLU A 174 15.04 3.18 14.53
N GLN A 175 14.55 2.00 14.17
CA GLN A 175 13.55 1.23 14.92
C GLN A 175 14.06 -0.19 15.19
N GLN A 176 15.22 -0.28 15.84
CA GLN A 176 15.97 -1.53 15.97
C GLN A 176 15.18 -2.63 16.70
N ALA A 177 14.41 -2.28 17.74
CA ALA A 177 13.56 -3.22 18.46
C ALA A 177 12.49 -3.84 17.54
N CYS A 178 11.77 -3.00 16.81
CA CYS A 178 10.76 -3.40 15.80
C CYS A 178 11.38 -4.27 14.69
N ASP A 179 12.57 -3.90 14.20
CA ASP A 179 13.27 -4.67 13.18
C ASP A 179 13.74 -6.03 13.72
N ASN A 180 14.16 -6.12 14.99
CA ASN A 180 14.61 -7.36 15.63
C ASN A 180 13.48 -8.37 15.78
N ILE A 181 12.30 -7.93 16.26
CA ILE A 181 11.14 -8.82 16.38
C ILE A 181 10.63 -9.25 14.99
N LEU A 182 10.65 -8.37 13.99
CA LEU A 182 10.31 -8.77 12.62
C LEU A 182 11.28 -9.84 12.07
N ARG A 183 12.57 -9.77 12.44
CA ARG A 183 13.56 -10.80 12.05
C ARG A 183 13.33 -12.14 12.74
N SER A 184 12.85 -12.16 14.00
CA SER A 184 12.60 -13.41 14.73
C SER A 184 11.42 -14.18 14.12
N VAL A 185 10.36 -13.49 13.73
CA VAL A 185 9.14 -14.08 13.17
C VAL A 185 9.37 -14.68 11.77
N ILE A 186 10.27 -14.10 10.98
CA ILE A 186 10.49 -14.49 9.56
C ILE A 186 11.59 -15.56 9.43
N ASN A 187 11.67 -16.47 10.41
CA ASN A 187 12.61 -17.61 10.51
C ASN A 187 12.98 -18.23 9.14
N GLY A 188 14.11 -17.80 8.57
CA GLY A 188 14.66 -18.28 7.29
C GLY A 188 15.00 -17.20 6.25
N ARG A 189 14.50 -15.95 6.36
CA ARG A 189 14.82 -14.86 5.41
C ARG A 189 15.64 -13.70 6.01
N ARG A 190 16.36 -13.96 7.11
CA ARG A 190 17.15 -12.97 7.85
C ARG A 190 18.10 -12.15 6.95
N LYS A 191 18.71 -12.79 5.94
CA LYS A 191 19.73 -12.20 5.06
C LYS A 191 19.24 -11.13 4.05
N GLY A 192 18.06 -10.55 4.23
CA GLY A 192 17.57 -9.52 3.30
C GLY A 192 16.61 -8.48 3.85
N LEU A 193 16.28 -8.50 5.15
CA LEU A 193 15.34 -7.52 5.70
C LEU A 193 15.87 -6.09 5.55
N SER A 194 17.12 -5.86 5.95
CA SER A 194 17.75 -4.53 5.85
C SER A 194 17.75 -4.03 4.40
N THR A 195 18.11 -4.90 3.44
CA THR A 195 18.08 -4.56 2.01
C THR A 195 16.68 -4.19 1.53
N ARG A 196 15.66 -4.97 1.89
CA ARG A 196 14.29 -4.68 1.43
C ARG A 196 13.69 -3.45 2.09
N LYS A 197 13.92 -3.26 3.39
CA LYS A 197 13.61 -2.01 4.11
C LYS A 197 14.25 -0.84 3.36
N LYS A 198 15.54 -0.92 3.05
CA LYS A 198 16.26 0.12 2.31
C LYS A 198 15.64 0.39 0.94
N ILE A 199 15.35 -0.65 0.16
CA ILE A 199 14.71 -0.51 -1.17
C ILE A 199 13.35 0.21 -1.03
N TYR A 200 12.49 -0.24 -0.11
CA TYR A 200 11.18 0.36 0.12
C TYR A 200 11.30 1.82 0.61
N THR A 201 12.15 2.09 1.59
CA THR A 201 12.40 3.46 2.07
C THR A 201 12.87 4.37 0.93
N GLN A 202 13.72 3.87 0.02
CA GLN A 202 14.15 4.65 -1.16
C GLN A 202 13.01 4.86 -2.17
N SER A 203 12.13 3.87 -2.40
CA SER A 203 10.98 4.09 -3.28
C SER A 203 10.01 5.13 -2.72
N VAL A 204 9.78 5.15 -1.40
CA VAL A 204 8.96 6.19 -0.75
C VAL A 204 9.64 7.57 -0.86
N LYS A 205 10.97 7.65 -0.69
CA LYS A 205 11.73 8.91 -0.90
C LYS A 205 11.60 9.44 -2.32
N ILE A 206 11.69 8.56 -3.32
CA ILE A 206 11.50 8.93 -4.73
C ILE A 206 10.06 9.41 -4.95
N SER A 207 9.07 8.71 -4.39
CA SER A 207 7.67 9.12 -4.50
C SER A 207 7.45 10.52 -3.93
N ASP A 208 7.92 10.80 -2.71
CA ASP A 208 7.89 12.13 -2.06
C ASP A 208 8.56 13.20 -2.93
N TYR A 209 9.74 12.91 -3.49
CA TYR A 209 10.44 13.82 -4.39
C TYR A 209 9.64 14.13 -5.67
N LEU A 210 9.00 13.12 -6.27
CA LEU A 210 8.18 13.29 -7.47
C LEU A 210 6.92 14.12 -7.18
N TYR A 211 6.32 13.97 -6.00
CA TYR A 211 5.21 14.82 -5.54
C TYR A 211 5.60 16.29 -5.48
N ASP A 212 6.78 16.60 -4.95
CA ASP A 212 7.25 17.98 -4.80
C ASP A 212 7.74 18.59 -6.11
N THR A 213 8.33 17.77 -7.00
CA THR A 213 9.04 18.25 -8.19
C THR A 213 8.15 18.35 -9.42
N ILE A 214 7.08 17.56 -9.52
CA ILE A 214 6.23 17.48 -10.71
C ILE A 214 4.81 17.95 -10.36
N PRO A 215 4.51 19.26 -10.53
CA PRO A 215 3.16 19.78 -10.37
C PRO A 215 2.21 19.03 -11.30
N ASN A 216 1.05 18.61 -10.78
CA ASN A 216 0.04 17.89 -11.56
C ASN A 216 0.59 16.61 -12.23
N LEU A 217 1.52 15.88 -11.58
CA LEU A 217 2.02 14.58 -12.04
C LEU A 217 0.89 13.64 -12.50
N PHE A 218 -0.28 13.78 -11.87
CA PHE A 218 -1.52 13.11 -12.22
C PHE A 218 -2.63 14.13 -12.52
N ASP A 219 -2.39 15.00 -13.51
CA ASP A 219 -3.33 16.04 -13.95
C ASP A 219 -4.74 15.49 -14.26
N ARG A 220 -5.76 16.35 -14.08
CA ARG A 220 -7.19 16.04 -14.26
C ARG A 220 -7.49 15.43 -15.62
N ASN A 221 -6.76 15.80 -16.67
CA ASN A 221 -6.92 15.24 -18.02
C ASN A 221 -6.43 13.79 -18.16
N THR A 222 -5.66 13.28 -17.20
CA THR A 222 -5.24 11.86 -17.15
C THR A 222 -6.12 10.99 -16.25
N LEU A 223 -7.00 11.60 -15.46
CA LEU A 223 -8.06 10.88 -14.77
C LEU A 223 -9.18 10.63 -15.78
N ARG A 224 -9.18 9.43 -16.37
CA ARG A 224 -10.22 8.97 -17.30
C ARG A 224 -11.66 9.05 -16.75
N TRP A 225 -11.82 9.34 -15.46
CA TRP A 225 -13.09 9.35 -14.76
C TRP A 225 -13.12 10.36 -13.61
N GLU A 226 -14.05 11.30 -13.67
CA GLU A 226 -14.24 12.40 -12.71
C GLU A 226 -14.49 11.88 -11.28
N GLY A 227 -15.19 10.75 -11.13
CA GLY A 227 -15.48 10.15 -9.83
C GLY A 227 -14.33 9.39 -9.17
N PHE A 228 -13.15 9.29 -9.80
CA PHE A 228 -12.03 8.49 -9.26
C PHE A 228 -11.56 8.99 -7.90
N LYS A 229 -11.46 10.32 -7.75
CA LYS A 229 -11.05 10.94 -6.48
C LYS A 229 -12.01 10.56 -5.37
N GLU A 230 -13.32 10.74 -5.60
CA GLU A 230 -14.35 10.44 -4.62
C GLU A 230 -14.37 8.94 -4.26
N TYR A 231 -14.31 8.07 -5.27
CA TYR A 231 -14.24 6.62 -5.05
C TYR A 231 -13.02 6.21 -4.23
N SER A 232 -11.85 6.76 -4.54
CA SER A 232 -10.62 6.46 -3.81
C SER A 232 -10.74 6.89 -2.35
N LEU A 233 -11.20 8.13 -2.09
CA LEU A 233 -11.40 8.62 -0.72
C LEU A 233 -12.44 7.78 0.04
N ARG A 234 -13.52 7.34 -0.61
CA ARG A 234 -14.50 6.42 -0.02
C ARG A 234 -13.87 5.07 0.33
N MET A 235 -13.07 4.48 -0.56
CA MET A 235 -12.39 3.21 -0.27
C MET A 235 -11.33 3.34 0.82
N VAL A 236 -10.63 4.47 0.89
CA VAL A 236 -9.74 4.80 2.01
C VAL A 236 -10.54 4.90 3.31
N MET A 237 -11.70 5.56 3.30
CA MET A 237 -12.60 5.64 4.47
C MET A 237 -13.06 4.26 4.94
N VAL A 238 -13.53 3.40 4.02
CA VAL A 238 -13.93 2.02 4.37
C VAL A 238 -12.73 1.22 4.92
N SER A 239 -11.53 1.42 4.36
CA SER A 239 -10.31 0.82 4.88
C SER A 239 -10.01 1.30 6.31
N SER A 240 -10.21 2.59 6.61
CA SER A 240 -10.07 3.13 7.97
C SER A 240 -11.07 2.52 8.95
N LEU A 241 -12.31 2.27 8.51
CA LEU A 241 -13.33 1.61 9.34
C LEU A 241 -12.94 0.16 9.66
N PHE A 242 -12.43 -0.58 8.67
CA PHE A 242 -11.91 -1.95 8.88
C PHE A 242 -10.76 -1.98 9.88
N VAL A 243 -9.85 -1.01 9.80
CA VAL A 243 -8.76 -0.86 10.79
C VAL A 243 -9.31 -0.54 12.17
N SER A 244 -10.26 0.39 12.28
CA SER A 244 -10.84 0.78 13.57
C SER A 244 -11.58 -0.38 14.24
N GLU A 245 -12.41 -1.11 13.49
CA GLU A 245 -13.09 -2.33 13.96
C GLU A 245 -12.05 -3.37 14.41
N PHE A 246 -11.03 -3.61 13.59
CA PHE A 246 -9.93 -4.53 13.90
C PHE A 246 -9.22 -4.20 15.21
N LEU A 247 -8.90 -2.93 15.46
CA LEU A 247 -8.21 -2.53 16.69
C LEU A 247 -9.11 -2.58 17.92
N GLN A 248 -10.45 -2.55 17.75
CA GLN A 248 -11.40 -2.72 18.84
C GLN A 248 -11.58 -4.19 19.22
N ASP A 249 -11.71 -5.08 18.23
CA ASP A 249 -11.83 -6.53 18.43
C ASP A 249 -10.96 -7.31 17.41
N PRO A 250 -9.65 -7.47 17.69
CA PRO A 250 -8.71 -8.10 16.77
C PRO A 250 -8.99 -9.58 16.48
N PHE A 251 -9.90 -10.23 17.21
CA PHE A 251 -10.17 -11.67 17.07
C PHE A 251 -11.49 -11.98 16.38
N ASN A 252 -12.47 -11.06 16.41
CA ASN A 252 -13.78 -11.26 15.77
C ASN A 252 -14.10 -10.31 14.60
N SER A 253 -13.19 -9.39 14.27
CA SER A 253 -13.41 -8.40 13.22
C SER A 253 -13.71 -8.97 11.84
N VAL A 254 -14.57 -8.29 11.09
CA VAL A 254 -15.04 -8.70 9.76
C VAL A 254 -13.89 -8.89 8.77
N CYS A 255 -12.83 -8.08 8.85
CA CYS A 255 -11.69 -8.15 7.95
C CYS A 255 -10.96 -9.52 7.99
N LEU A 256 -11.05 -10.26 9.10
CA LEU A 256 -10.44 -11.59 9.26
C LEU A 256 -11.06 -12.66 8.35
N LYS A 257 -12.31 -12.43 7.89
CA LYS A 257 -13.01 -13.31 6.94
C LYS A 257 -12.45 -13.23 5.52
N HIS A 258 -11.51 -12.32 5.27
CA HIS A 258 -10.95 -12.05 3.95
C HIS A 258 -9.43 -12.20 3.95
N ASP A 259 -8.88 -12.67 2.83
CA ASP A 259 -7.43 -12.68 2.59
C ASP A 259 -6.98 -11.25 2.26
N PRO A 260 -6.07 -10.64 3.03
CA PRO A 260 -5.51 -9.32 2.73
C PRO A 260 -4.91 -9.25 1.34
N ASN A 261 -4.41 -10.36 0.78
CA ASN A 261 -3.83 -10.37 -0.57
C ASN A 261 -4.86 -10.57 -1.70
N GLY A 262 -6.16 -10.73 -1.40
CA GLY A 262 -7.23 -10.87 -2.39
C GLY A 262 -7.15 -12.08 -3.34
N LYS A 263 -6.43 -13.17 -2.98
CA LYS A 263 -6.14 -14.30 -3.88
C LYS A 263 -7.38 -15.02 -4.42
N VAL A 264 -8.50 -15.00 -3.68
CA VAL A 264 -9.74 -15.70 -4.04
C VAL A 264 -10.48 -15.00 -5.19
N ARG A 265 -10.61 -13.67 -5.18
CA ARG A 265 -11.31 -12.91 -6.24
C ARG A 265 -10.49 -12.82 -7.54
N LEU A 266 -9.16 -12.77 -7.44
CA LEU A 266 -8.26 -12.76 -8.60
C LEU A 266 -8.36 -14.03 -9.46
N ARG A 267 -8.61 -15.22 -8.85
CA ARG A 267 -8.83 -16.48 -9.61
C ARG A 267 -10.15 -16.45 -10.40
N ARG A 268 -11.22 -15.85 -9.86
CA ARG A 268 -12.52 -15.71 -10.56
C ARG A 268 -12.42 -14.75 -11.75
N SER A 269 -11.68 -13.65 -11.61
CA SER A 269 -11.39 -12.72 -12.72
C SER A 269 -10.57 -13.40 -13.83
N LYS A 270 -9.53 -14.18 -13.49
CA LYS A 270 -8.70 -14.91 -14.47
C LYS A 270 -9.46 -16.02 -15.22
N ARG A 271 -10.34 -16.80 -14.55
CA ARG A 271 -11.14 -17.86 -15.22
C ARG A 271 -12.11 -17.31 -16.26
N ARG A 272 -12.65 -16.11 -16.04
CA ARG A 272 -13.54 -15.43 -17.01
C ARG A 272 -12.79 -14.79 -18.18
N GLY A 273 -11.45 -14.78 -18.18
CA GLY A 273 -10.64 -13.91 -19.04
C GLY A 273 -9.67 -14.57 -20.01
N VAL A 274 -9.48 -15.90 -20.02
CA VAL A 274 -8.55 -16.54 -20.98
C VAL A 274 -9.27 -16.92 -22.28
N PHE A 275 -10.35 -17.69 -22.20
CA PHE A 275 -11.14 -18.08 -23.38
C PHE A 275 -11.89 -16.90 -24.03
N THR A 276 -12.32 -15.91 -23.24
CA THR A 276 -12.98 -14.70 -23.77
C THR A 276 -12.01 -13.64 -24.28
N ARG A 277 -10.70 -13.73 -23.97
CA ARG A 277 -9.68 -12.78 -24.46
C ARG A 277 -9.31 -12.99 -25.91
N PHE A 278 -9.34 -14.25 -26.37
CA PHE A 278 -9.02 -14.59 -27.76
C PHE A 278 -10.19 -14.29 -28.71
N LEU A 279 -11.44 -14.35 -28.23
CA LEU A 279 -12.64 -14.22 -29.06
C LEU A 279 -13.28 -12.83 -29.08
N ARG A 280 -12.77 -11.84 -28.34
CA ARG A 280 -13.31 -10.46 -28.35
C ARG A 280 -12.21 -9.44 -28.63
N SER A 281 -12.03 -9.09 -29.90
CA SER A 281 -11.03 -8.11 -30.37
C SER A 281 -11.27 -6.68 -29.88
N ARG A 282 -12.46 -6.34 -29.37
CA ARG A 282 -12.73 -5.04 -28.74
C ARG A 282 -13.79 -5.22 -27.66
N ARG A 283 -13.42 -5.28 -26.38
CA ARG A 283 -14.38 -4.90 -25.32
C ARG A 283 -14.42 -3.38 -25.33
N PRO A 284 -15.57 -2.74 -25.64
CA PRO A 284 -15.72 -1.33 -25.35
C PRO A 284 -15.48 -1.11 -23.85
N TYR A 285 -14.91 0.04 -23.48
CA TYR A 285 -14.94 0.48 -22.09
C TYR A 285 -16.40 0.34 -21.62
N LEU A 286 -16.62 -0.26 -20.44
CA LEU A 286 -17.93 -0.11 -19.83
C LEU A 286 -18.18 1.40 -19.68
N PRO A 287 -19.39 1.90 -19.98
CA PRO A 287 -19.71 3.29 -19.73
C PRO A 287 -19.32 3.60 -18.28
N ALA A 288 -18.73 4.78 -18.07
CA ALA A 288 -18.34 5.22 -16.73
C ALA A 288 -19.55 5.00 -15.79
N PRO A 289 -19.39 4.27 -14.68
CA PRO A 289 -20.52 3.96 -13.83
C PRO A 289 -21.14 5.27 -13.35
N LYS A 290 -22.48 5.38 -13.40
CA LYS A 290 -23.18 6.51 -12.77
C LYS A 290 -22.86 6.49 -11.28
N SER A 291 -22.75 7.67 -10.65
CA SER A 291 -22.50 7.80 -9.21
C SER A 291 -23.51 6.95 -8.43
N GLY A 292 -23.08 5.79 -7.91
CA GLY A 292 -23.98 4.82 -7.26
C GLY A 292 -23.71 3.35 -7.61
N GLU A 293 -23.28 3.04 -8.84
CA GLU A 293 -23.21 1.64 -9.31
C GLU A 293 -21.93 0.89 -8.90
N ILE A 294 -20.91 1.60 -8.41
CA ILE A 294 -19.61 1.02 -8.01
C ILE A 294 -19.64 0.48 -6.55
N PHE A 295 -20.73 0.69 -5.82
CA PHE A 295 -20.79 0.47 -4.37
C PHE A 295 -21.35 -0.90 -3.93
N ARG A 296 -21.49 -1.88 -4.83
CA ARG A 296 -21.83 -3.26 -4.40
C ARG A 296 -20.59 -3.96 -3.85
N ILE A 297 -20.44 -3.94 -2.52
CA ILE A 297 -19.45 -4.71 -1.74
C ILE A 297 -19.80 -6.20 -1.75
#